data_AF-A0A7M3YWB8-F1
#
_entry.id   AF-A0A7M3YWB8-F1
#
_cell.length_a   1.000
_cell.length_b   1.000
_cell.length_c   1.000
_cell.angle_alpha   90.00
_cell.angle_beta   90.00
_cell.angle_gamma   90.00
#
_symmetry.space_group_name_H-M   'P 1'
#
loop_
_entity.id
_entity.type
_entity.pdbx_description
1 polymer ?
#
loop_
_entity_poly.entity_id
_entity_poly.type
_entity_poly.pdbx_seq_one_letter_code
_entity_poly.pdbx_strand_id
1 'polypeptide(L)'
;YMDTTLSWNELEVQFPSEYCQIDRTGTLHCVANTGTTFTHYMSKDGALTWSNHTYSLDATASQIEEWEFQANGELDLFILNVRYQSTDGPDVDTVYHVRGYSEDMTPDTLTYIGQGDLDSTSGAGNDIRFDFASLAILNDGGVVVAYHDSTDPDPLFAVELDLPA
;
A
#
# COMPACT_ATOMS: atom_id res chain seq x y z
N TYR A 1 -18.34 31.25 6.64
CA TYR A 1 -19.32 30.66 7.57
C TYR A 1 -18.98 29.18 7.63
N MET A 2 -18.75 28.63 8.83
CA MET A 2 -18.44 27.21 9.02
C MET A 2 -19.76 26.49 9.28
N ASP A 3 -20.09 25.50 8.45
CA ASP A 3 -21.27 24.66 8.63
C ASP A 3 -21.00 23.65 9.75
N THR A 4 -21.85 23.66 10.78
CA THR A 4 -21.78 22.75 11.93
C THR A 4 -22.98 21.81 11.99
N THR A 5 -23.74 21.67 10.89
CA THR A 5 -24.98 20.89 10.83
C THR A 5 -24.81 19.48 10.26
N LEU A 6 -23.58 19.04 10.01
CA LEU A 6 -23.31 17.67 9.55
C LEU A 6 -23.78 16.63 10.59
N SER A 7 -24.72 15.78 10.19
CA SER A 7 -25.10 14.57 10.92
C SER A 7 -24.36 13.37 10.34
N TRP A 8 -23.67 12.61 11.18
CA TRP A 8 -22.99 11.37 10.81
C TRP A 8 -23.84 10.18 11.24
N ASN A 9 -23.99 9.18 10.37
CA ASN A 9 -24.60 7.90 10.75
C ASN A 9 -23.49 6.90 11.09
N GLU A 10 -23.65 6.20 12.20
CA GLU A 10 -22.84 5.02 12.48
C GLU A 10 -23.31 3.86 11.60
N LEU A 11 -22.37 3.22 10.92
CA LEU A 11 -22.61 2.01 10.16
C LEU A 11 -21.83 0.87 10.85
N GLU A 12 -22.56 -0.05 11.47
CA GLU A 12 -21.96 -1.24 12.09
C GLU A 12 -21.82 -2.34 11.02
N VAL A 13 -20.65 -2.36 10.38
CA VAL A 13 -20.27 -3.40 9.41
C VAL A 13 -18.94 -4.01 9.84
N GLN A 14 -18.84 -5.33 9.75
CA GLN A 14 -17.60 -6.05 10.02
C GLN A 14 -16.69 -5.95 8.80
N PHE A 15 -15.61 -5.20 8.92
CA PHE A 15 -14.55 -5.15 7.92
C PHE A 15 -13.64 -6.39 8.04
N PRO A 16 -13.05 -6.85 6.92
CA PRO A 16 -12.11 -7.98 6.92
C PRO A 16 -10.73 -7.63 7.48
N SER A 17 -10.42 -6.34 7.61
CA SER A 17 -9.22 -5.81 8.27
C SER A 17 -9.49 -4.39 8.79
N GLU A 18 -8.66 -3.93 9.73
CA GLU A 18 -8.53 -2.55 10.20
C GLU A 18 -7.83 -1.64 9.17
N TYR A 19 -7.08 -2.19 8.22
CA TYR A 19 -6.38 -1.44 7.18
C TYR A 19 -7.26 -1.32 5.94
N CYS A 20 -8.12 -0.30 5.94
CA CYS A 20 -9.04 -0.03 4.84
C CYS A 20 -8.93 1.41 4.33
N GLN A 21 -9.06 1.57 3.01
CA GLN A 21 -9.11 2.85 2.33
C GLN A 21 -10.25 2.87 1.30
N ILE A 22 -10.74 4.06 0.96
CA ILE A 22 -11.76 4.26 -0.06
C ILE A 22 -11.12 5.02 -1.22
N ASP A 23 -11.20 4.45 -2.42
CA ASP A 23 -10.65 5.08 -3.61
C ASP A 23 -11.54 6.22 -4.15
N ARG A 24 -11.10 6.87 -5.22
CA ARG A 24 -11.82 7.99 -5.86
C ARG A 24 -13.17 7.62 -6.48
N THR A 25 -13.42 6.33 -6.72
CA THR A 25 -14.68 5.82 -7.27
C THR A 25 -15.65 5.31 -6.21
N GLY A 26 -15.22 5.26 -4.94
CA GLY A 26 -16.00 4.75 -3.83
C GLY A 26 -15.82 3.25 -3.58
N THR A 27 -14.85 2.60 -4.24
CA THR A 27 -14.48 1.21 -3.93
C THR A 27 -13.74 1.17 -2.59
N LEU A 28 -14.14 0.25 -1.72
CA LEU A 28 -13.45 -0.01 -0.47
C LEU A 28 -12.39 -1.09 -0.69
N HIS A 29 -11.16 -0.77 -0.31
CA HIS A 29 -10.01 -1.65 -0.33
C HIS A 29 -9.60 -1.93 1.10
N CYS A 30 -9.51 -3.20 1.49
CA CYS A 30 -8.98 -3.60 2.79
C CYS A 30 -7.89 -4.64 2.58
N VAL A 31 -6.78 -4.56 3.31
CA VAL A 31 -5.67 -5.50 3.18
C VAL A 31 -5.38 -6.12 4.54
N ALA A 32 -5.41 -7.45 4.62
CA ALA A 32 -5.02 -8.17 5.83
C ALA A 32 -3.63 -8.81 5.61
N ASN A 33 -2.71 -8.65 6.55
CA ASN A 33 -1.45 -9.37 6.57
C ASN A 33 -1.52 -10.59 7.51
N THR A 34 -0.95 -11.72 7.11
CA THR A 34 -0.74 -12.89 7.97
C THR A 34 0.58 -13.54 7.60
N GLY A 35 1.60 -13.36 8.45
CA GLY A 35 2.96 -13.79 8.13
C GLY A 35 3.48 -13.03 6.91
N THR A 36 3.90 -13.77 5.88
CA THR A 36 4.43 -13.22 4.62
C THR A 36 3.40 -13.20 3.49
N THR A 37 2.12 -13.25 3.85
CA THR A 37 1.01 -13.24 2.91
C THR A 37 0.07 -12.07 3.19
N PHE A 38 -0.35 -11.38 2.13
CA PHE A 38 -1.37 -10.34 2.15
C PHE A 38 -2.64 -10.82 1.45
N THR A 39 -3.80 -10.56 2.03
CA THR A 39 -5.10 -10.76 1.37
C THR A 39 -5.76 -9.40 1.18
N HIS A 40 -5.92 -8.99 -0.07
CA HIS A 40 -6.59 -7.78 -0.47
C HIS A 40 -8.06 -8.08 -0.76
N TYR A 41 -8.94 -7.42 -0.03
CA TYR A 41 -10.39 -7.46 -0.16
C TYR A 41 -10.88 -6.18 -0.83
N MET A 42 -11.79 -6.33 -1.79
CA MET A 42 -12.41 -5.22 -2.51
C MET A 42 -13.93 -5.30 -2.41
N SER A 43 -14.57 -4.18 -2.08
CA SER A 43 -16.03 -4.03 -2.08
C SER A 43 -16.46 -2.81 -2.87
N LYS A 44 -17.44 -3.00 -3.76
CA LYS A 44 -18.03 -1.93 -4.59
C LYS A 44 -19.47 -1.57 -4.17
N ASP A 45 -19.96 -2.18 -3.09
CA ASP A 45 -21.35 -2.08 -2.65
C ASP A 45 -21.50 -1.62 -1.19
N GLY A 46 -20.48 -0.93 -0.66
CA GLY A 46 -20.51 -0.39 0.70
C GLY A 46 -20.25 -1.45 1.77
N ALA A 47 -19.30 -2.36 1.53
CA ALA A 47 -18.89 -3.44 2.43
C ALA A 47 -19.97 -4.53 2.67
N LEU A 48 -20.95 -4.65 1.76
CA LEU A 48 -21.95 -5.73 1.83
C LEU A 48 -21.40 -7.05 1.27
N THR A 49 -20.62 -6.96 0.18
CA THR A 49 -19.91 -8.10 -0.41
C THR A 49 -18.45 -7.75 -0.68
N TRP A 50 -17.61 -8.80 -0.69
CA TRP A 50 -16.17 -8.68 -0.86
C TRP A 50 -15.67 -9.72 -1.88
N SER A 51 -14.91 -9.26 -2.88
CA SER A 51 -13.98 -10.10 -3.62
C SER A 51 -12.61 -10.05 -2.96
N ASN A 52 -11.76 -11.06 -3.17
CA ASN A 52 -10.41 -11.03 -2.63
C ASN A 52 -9.36 -11.63 -3.57
N HIS A 53 -8.11 -11.26 -3.31
CA HIS A 53 -6.92 -11.81 -3.93
C HIS A 53 -5.80 -11.90 -2.89
N THR A 54 -4.94 -12.91 -3.01
CA THR A 54 -3.86 -13.16 -2.05
C THR A 54 -2.51 -13.01 -2.72
N TYR A 55 -1.68 -12.12 -2.17
CA TYR A 55 -0.27 -11.92 -2.53
C TYR A 55 0.61 -12.68 -1.53
N SER A 56 1.27 -13.75 -1.96
CA SER A 56 2.17 -14.54 -1.11
C SER A 56 3.63 -14.24 -1.44
N LEU A 57 4.39 -13.85 -0.42
CA LEU A 57 5.84 -13.63 -0.50
C LEU A 57 6.61 -14.79 0.16
N ASP A 58 5.97 -15.91 0.48
CA ASP A 58 6.55 -16.99 1.31
C ASP A 58 7.84 -17.60 0.71
N ALA A 59 8.04 -17.48 -0.60
CA ALA A 59 9.25 -17.94 -1.27
C ALA A 59 10.44 -16.96 -1.14
N THR A 60 10.17 -15.68 -0.90
CA THR A 60 11.17 -14.59 -0.95
C THR A 60 11.33 -13.85 0.37
N ALA A 61 10.32 -13.86 1.23
CA ALA A 61 10.31 -13.17 2.52
C ALA A 61 10.30 -14.17 3.67
N SER A 62 11.12 -13.95 4.68
CA SER A 62 11.02 -14.65 5.98
C SER A 62 10.07 -13.93 6.94
N GLN A 63 9.93 -12.62 6.79
CA GLN A 63 9.10 -11.76 7.62
C GLN A 63 8.71 -10.50 6.83
N ILE A 64 7.51 -9.97 7.11
CA ILE A 64 7.11 -8.62 6.70
C ILE A 64 7.41 -7.68 7.87
N GLU A 65 8.15 -6.61 7.60
CA GLU A 65 8.48 -5.59 8.61
C GLU A 65 7.47 -4.45 8.57
N GLU A 66 7.13 -3.96 7.38
CA GLU A 66 6.25 -2.81 7.21
C GLU A 66 5.55 -2.87 5.83
N TRP A 67 4.38 -2.26 5.73
CA TRP A 67 3.65 -2.18 4.47
C TRP A 67 2.61 -1.05 4.51
N GLU A 68 2.28 -0.52 3.33
CA GLU A 68 1.23 0.47 3.14
C GLU A 68 0.65 0.29 1.73
N PHE A 69 -0.59 0.73 1.50
CA PHE A 69 -1.18 0.73 0.17
C PHE A 69 -1.88 2.04 -0.16
N GLN A 70 -2.06 2.27 -1.47
CA GLN A 70 -2.92 3.30 -2.01
C GLN A 70 -3.69 2.74 -3.20
N ALA A 71 -4.92 3.22 -3.40
CA ALA A 71 -5.74 2.86 -4.54
C ALA A 71 -6.34 4.10 -5.21
N ASN A 72 -6.45 4.05 -6.54
CA ASN A 72 -7.09 5.07 -7.34
C ASN A 72 -7.97 4.42 -8.43
N GLY A 73 -9.28 4.39 -8.21
CA GLY A 73 -10.23 3.81 -9.16
C GLY A 73 -10.47 4.61 -10.43
N GLU A 74 -10.10 5.89 -10.50
CA GLU A 74 -10.14 6.61 -11.80
C GLU A 74 -9.04 6.11 -12.74
N LEU A 75 -7.93 5.63 -12.17
CA LEU A 75 -6.79 5.06 -12.90
C LEU A 75 -6.81 3.53 -12.91
N ASP A 76 -7.79 2.92 -12.25
CA ASP A 76 -7.87 1.47 -11.99
C ASP A 76 -6.54 0.89 -11.48
N LEU A 77 -5.94 1.59 -10.51
CA LEU A 77 -4.60 1.30 -9.98
C LEU A 77 -4.61 1.06 -8.48
N PHE A 78 -4.01 -0.04 -8.05
CA PHE A 78 -3.69 -0.33 -6.65
C PHE A 78 -2.19 -0.52 -6.50
N ILE A 79 -1.61 0.11 -5.49
CA ILE A 79 -0.19 0.04 -5.16
C ILE A 79 -0.03 -0.51 -3.75
N LEU A 80 0.82 -1.51 -3.60
CA LEU A 80 1.23 -2.06 -2.30
C LEU A 80 2.74 -1.85 -2.14
N ASN A 81 3.13 -1.03 -1.17
CA ASN A 81 4.51 -0.86 -0.74
C ASN A 81 4.79 -1.84 0.41
N VAL A 82 5.89 -2.60 0.34
CA VAL A 82 6.24 -3.62 1.34
C VAL A 82 7.72 -3.55 1.66
N ARG A 83 8.05 -3.51 2.95
CA ARG A 83 9.35 -3.89 3.48
C ARG A 83 9.27 -5.32 4.00
N TYR A 84 10.17 -6.17 3.53
CA TYR A 84 10.27 -7.53 4.01
C TYR A 84 11.73 -7.95 4.22
N GLN A 85 11.95 -8.86 5.15
CA GLN A 85 13.24 -9.52 5.32
C GLN A 85 13.40 -10.58 4.24
N SER A 86 14.40 -10.44 3.37
CA SER A 86 14.66 -11.39 2.29
C SER A 86 15.18 -12.72 2.83
N THR A 87 14.70 -13.83 2.26
CA THR A 87 15.27 -15.16 2.55
C THR A 87 16.69 -15.34 2.01
N ASP A 88 17.07 -14.53 1.02
CA ASP A 88 18.35 -14.62 0.31
C ASP A 88 19.37 -13.52 0.71
N GLY A 89 19.02 -12.61 1.62
CA GLY A 89 19.87 -11.45 1.88
C GLY A 89 19.33 -10.47 2.92
N PRO A 90 19.71 -9.18 2.83
CA PRO A 90 19.21 -8.14 3.72
C PRO A 90 17.71 -7.88 3.50
N ASP A 91 17.15 -7.00 4.32
CA ASP A 91 15.80 -6.48 4.13
C ASP A 91 15.67 -5.80 2.75
N VAL A 92 14.43 -5.60 2.30
CA VAL A 92 14.16 -5.07 0.97
C VAL A 92 12.89 -4.23 0.99
N ASP A 93 12.94 -3.07 0.34
CA ASP A 93 11.77 -2.24 0.07
C ASP A 93 11.28 -2.45 -1.37
N THR A 94 10.02 -2.84 -1.53
CA THR A 94 9.40 -3.11 -2.83
C THR A 94 8.05 -2.44 -3.02
N VAL A 95 7.75 -2.12 -4.27
CA VAL A 95 6.45 -1.58 -4.70
C VAL A 95 5.83 -2.52 -5.71
N TYR A 96 4.64 -3.01 -5.40
CA TYR A 96 3.81 -3.82 -6.29
C TYR A 96 2.76 -2.94 -6.95
N HIS A 97 2.66 -3.05 -8.27
CA HIS A 97 1.61 -2.40 -9.05
C HIS A 97 0.57 -3.43 -9.48
N VAL A 98 -0.70 -3.11 -9.23
CA VAL A 98 -1.86 -3.84 -9.74
C VAL A 98 -2.67 -2.87 -10.58
N ARG A 99 -2.38 -2.82 -11.89
CA ARG A 99 -3.15 -2.03 -12.86
C ARG A 99 -4.30 -2.89 -13.39
N GLY A 100 -5.46 -2.28 -13.58
CA GLY A 100 -6.65 -3.02 -14.00
C GLY A 100 -7.27 -3.85 -12.87
N TYR A 101 -7.10 -3.46 -11.60
CA TYR A 101 -7.54 -4.27 -10.45
C TYR A 101 -9.04 -4.57 -10.48
N SER A 102 -9.83 -3.76 -11.19
CA SER A 102 -11.26 -3.97 -11.37
C SER A 102 -11.59 -5.26 -12.13
N GLU A 103 -10.65 -5.78 -12.93
CA GLU A 103 -10.75 -7.00 -13.73
C GLU A 103 -9.84 -8.12 -13.20
N ASP A 104 -8.57 -7.82 -12.88
CA ASP A 104 -7.60 -8.77 -12.33
C ASP A 104 -6.73 -8.10 -11.26
N MET A 105 -6.72 -8.67 -10.05
CA MET A 105 -5.98 -8.13 -8.92
C MET A 105 -4.52 -8.60 -8.85
N THR A 106 -4.04 -9.36 -9.83
CA THR A 106 -2.65 -9.85 -9.90
C THR A 106 -1.66 -8.69 -10.15
N PRO A 107 -0.52 -8.62 -9.45
CA PRO A 107 0.46 -7.58 -9.71
C PRO A 107 1.09 -7.74 -11.10
N ASP A 108 1.21 -6.64 -11.83
CA ASP A 108 1.87 -6.62 -13.14
C ASP A 108 3.37 -6.30 -13.03
N THR A 109 3.77 -5.62 -11.95
CA THR A 109 5.13 -5.11 -11.74
C THR A 109 5.51 -5.21 -10.26
N LEU A 110 6.78 -5.53 -10.02
CA LEU A 110 7.45 -5.41 -8.72
C LEU A 110 8.71 -4.56 -8.93
N THR A 111 8.81 -3.46 -8.20
CA THR A 111 9.96 -2.54 -8.26
C THR A 111 10.70 -2.52 -6.92
N TYR A 112 12.03 -2.62 -6.96
CA TYR A 112 12.89 -2.46 -5.78
C TYR A 112 13.22 -0.98 -5.60
N ILE A 113 12.91 -0.39 -4.45
CA ILE A 113 13.04 1.07 -4.22
C ILE A 113 14.14 1.45 -3.22
N GLY A 114 14.66 0.49 -2.45
CA GLY A 114 15.73 0.72 -1.48
C GLY A 114 16.21 -0.59 -0.85
N GLN A 115 17.29 -0.52 -0.08
CA GLN A 115 17.84 -1.69 0.64
C GLN A 115 17.09 -2.03 1.92
N GLY A 116 16.18 -1.17 2.41
CA GLY A 116 15.41 -1.45 3.64
C GLY A 116 16.24 -1.74 4.89
N ASP A 117 17.55 -1.48 4.89
CA ASP A 117 18.52 -1.99 5.86
C ASP A 117 18.74 -1.08 7.07
N LEU A 118 18.02 0.05 7.10
CA LEU A 118 18.01 0.98 8.22
C LEU A 118 16.62 1.06 8.85
N ASP A 119 16.61 1.23 10.17
CA ASP A 119 15.43 1.60 10.94
C ASP A 119 15.30 3.11 11.06
N SER A 120 14.28 3.70 10.42
CA SER A 120 13.99 5.14 10.43
C SER A 120 12.58 5.42 10.91
N THR A 121 12.41 5.52 12.22
CA THR A 121 11.17 6.00 12.82
C THR A 121 11.06 7.52 12.62
N SER A 122 10.07 7.99 11.87
CA SER A 122 9.73 9.40 11.84
C SER A 122 8.25 9.63 11.58
N GLY A 123 7.58 10.11 12.62
CA GLY A 123 6.19 10.52 12.70
C GLY A 123 5.97 11.16 14.06
N ALA A 124 4.97 12.04 14.19
CA ALA A 124 4.61 12.64 15.48
C ALA A 124 3.99 11.56 16.39
N GLY A 125 4.84 10.76 17.05
CA GLY A 125 4.36 9.67 17.91
C GLY A 125 5.21 8.39 17.97
N ASN A 126 6.49 8.41 17.57
CA ASN A 126 7.49 7.35 17.82
C ASN A 126 7.16 5.90 17.36
N ASP A 127 6.16 5.68 16.51
CA ASP A 127 5.77 4.31 16.14
C ASP A 127 5.42 4.14 14.64
N ILE A 128 5.64 5.19 13.83
CA ILE A 128 5.37 5.15 12.39
C ILE A 128 6.59 5.74 11.66
N ARG A 129 7.09 5.03 10.65
CA ARG A 129 8.22 5.43 9.81
C ARG A 129 7.77 6.40 8.70
N PHE A 130 8.62 7.35 8.33
CA PHE A 130 8.28 8.32 7.27
C PHE A 130 8.31 7.67 5.87
N ASP A 131 9.16 6.66 5.72
CA ASP A 131 9.42 5.93 4.48
C ASP A 131 8.36 4.89 4.09
N PHE A 132 7.23 4.82 4.79
CA PHE A 132 6.07 4.00 4.37
C PHE A 132 4.74 4.74 4.43
N ALA A 133 4.56 5.65 5.40
CA ALA A 133 3.39 6.52 5.46
C ALA A 133 3.33 7.54 4.29
N SER A 134 4.42 7.70 3.54
CA SER A 134 4.53 8.63 2.41
C SER A 134 4.49 7.90 1.08
N LEU A 135 3.30 7.41 0.70
CA LEU A 135 2.99 6.79 -0.59
C LEU A 135 1.90 7.60 -1.30
N ALA A 136 2.11 7.91 -2.58
CA ALA A 136 1.11 8.61 -3.39
C ALA A 136 1.05 8.09 -4.84
N ILE A 137 -0.17 8.08 -5.39
CA ILE A 137 -0.42 7.89 -6.82
C ILE A 137 -0.61 9.27 -7.46
N LEU A 138 0.21 9.57 -8.46
CA LEU A 138 0.15 10.78 -9.27
C LEU A 138 -1.03 10.71 -10.25
N ASN A 139 -1.41 11.87 -10.79
CA ASN A 139 -2.57 11.98 -11.69
C ASN A 139 -2.41 11.21 -13.00
N ASP A 140 -1.18 10.90 -13.41
CA ASP A 140 -0.87 10.10 -14.59
C ASP A 140 -0.75 8.60 -14.29
N GLY A 141 -0.82 8.20 -13.02
CA GLY A 141 -0.61 6.82 -12.57
C GLY A 141 0.82 6.51 -12.14
N GLY A 142 1.73 7.49 -12.17
CA GLY A 142 3.05 7.33 -11.56
C GLY A 142 2.95 7.23 -10.04
N VAL A 143 3.92 6.56 -9.43
CA VAL A 143 3.98 6.39 -7.97
C VAL A 143 5.13 7.20 -7.39
N VAL A 144 4.88 7.82 -6.24
CA VAL A 144 5.91 8.43 -5.39
C VAL A 144 5.95 7.70 -4.06
N VAL A 145 7.13 7.22 -3.69
CA VAL A 145 7.35 6.48 -2.43
C VAL A 145 8.58 7.05 -1.74
N ALA A 146 8.46 7.40 -0.46
CA ALA A 146 9.63 7.70 0.34
C ALA A 146 10.41 6.42 0.65
N TYR A 147 11.74 6.49 0.73
CA TYR A 147 12.57 5.38 1.20
C TYR A 147 13.76 5.90 2.01
N HIS A 148 14.35 5.06 2.86
CA HIS A 148 15.58 5.38 3.57
C HIS A 148 16.41 4.12 3.79
N ASP A 149 17.67 4.16 3.35
CA ASP A 149 18.62 3.06 3.46
C ASP A 149 20.06 3.56 3.68
N SER A 150 20.99 2.64 3.91
CA SER A 150 22.38 2.96 4.24
C SER A 150 23.21 3.50 3.06
N THR A 151 22.67 3.46 1.84
CA THR A 151 23.40 3.93 0.66
C THR A 151 23.31 5.43 0.47
N ASP A 152 22.33 6.07 1.10
CA ASP A 152 22.07 7.50 1.01
C ASP A 152 22.15 8.19 2.40
N PRO A 153 22.72 9.40 2.48
CA PRO A 153 22.88 10.10 3.76
C PRO A 153 21.55 10.63 4.34
N ASP A 154 20.53 10.81 3.51
CA ASP A 154 19.24 11.40 3.85
C ASP A 154 18.10 10.50 3.31
N PRO A 155 16.89 10.52 3.92
CA PRO A 155 15.70 9.92 3.30
C PRO A 155 15.37 10.55 1.95
N LEU A 156 14.93 9.74 0.98
CA LEU A 156 14.70 10.13 -0.40
C LEU A 156 13.28 9.74 -0.87
N PHE A 157 12.94 10.17 -2.10
CA PHE A 157 11.73 9.75 -2.80
C PHE A 157 12.09 9.04 -4.11
N ALA A 158 11.59 7.83 -4.27
CA ALA A 158 11.49 7.18 -5.57
C ALA A 158 10.27 7.76 -6.31
N VAL A 159 10.47 8.22 -7.54
CA VAL A 159 9.42 8.82 -8.38
C VAL A 159 9.39 8.08 -9.70
N GLU A 160 8.25 7.47 -10.03
CA GLU A 160 8.03 6.83 -11.32
C GLU A 160 7.80 7.89 -12.39
N LEU A 161 8.75 8.03 -13.32
CA LEU A 161 8.70 9.02 -14.41
C LEU A 161 8.26 8.44 -15.74
N ASP A 162 8.49 7.14 -15.96
CA ASP A 162 8.18 6.43 -17.19
C ASP A 162 7.18 5.31 -16.86
N LEU A 163 5.95 5.45 -17.38
CA LEU A 163 4.90 4.46 -17.17
C LEU A 163 4.99 3.35 -18.23
N PRO A 164 4.69 2.09 -17.86
CA PRO A 164 4.58 1.01 -18.83
C PRO A 164 3.47 1.33 -19.86
N ALA A 165 3.73 0.94 -21.10
CA ALA A 165 2.89 1.20 -22.27
C ALA A 165 1.61 0.35 -22.32
#